data_AF-A0A944AEN4-F1
#
_entry.id   AF-A0A944AEN4-F1
#
_cell.length_a   1.000
_cell.length_b   1.000
_cell.length_c   1.000
_cell.angle_alpha   90.00
_cell.angle_beta   90.00
_cell.angle_gamma   90.00
#
_symmetry.space_group_name_H-M   'P 1'
#
loop_
_entity.id
_entity.type
_entity.pdbx_description
1 polymer ?
#
loop_
_entity_poly.entity_id
_entity_poly.type
_entity_poly.pdbx_seq_one_letter_code
_entity_poly.pdbx_strand_id
1 'polypeptide(L)'
;MSLIRKSSDEALSFSVELIHSYKSFWNHFSSYALQKPMDPEENGDWFSHTDIEIIVDETVDHLVAKWDQKHPYNTYCPYIDQETGIRAVTGCVAIAAGQLLYFLHDKLGIPSQMVSSGYCVGDIDNYSREFFNYSTAAWSYMSKNYAGAYGNANFEALMLGNIGAIINMHYREKYSWAIPKNIMDDLLPYYGLTCERDDYDEGIVKQSLEENMPVVVSASDCLIPVDGDIHCFVIDGYRKTHEEYTTYHYWVPDDGEPDFDPDHQSYYTTSRSDTEINSIKINWGWSSQWTSGINDGWYTLTDDWLTTLNNDTQTWNHHRVIYHSFSLSTD
;
A
#
# COMPACT_ATOMS: atom_id res chain seq x y z
N MET A 1 -25.46 -3.83 -20.28
CA MET A 1 -26.48 -2.80 -19.99
C MET A 1 -27.05 -3.08 -18.61
N SER A 2 -26.48 -2.48 -17.57
CA SER A 2 -27.01 -2.56 -16.21
C SER A 2 -27.96 -1.38 -15.98
N LEU A 3 -29.21 -1.69 -15.65
CA LEU A 3 -30.21 -0.70 -15.22
C LEU A 3 -29.86 -0.18 -13.83
N ILE A 4 -29.71 1.14 -13.70
CA ILE A 4 -29.69 1.83 -12.41
C ILE A 4 -31.16 2.05 -12.00
N ARG A 5 -31.54 1.58 -10.81
CA ARG A 5 -32.84 1.91 -10.18
C ARG A 5 -32.64 3.07 -9.20
N LYS A 6 -33.49 4.09 -9.30
CA LYS A 6 -33.60 5.21 -8.36
C LYS A 6 -34.13 4.71 -7.01
N SER A 7 -33.43 4.98 -5.91
CA SER A 7 -33.95 4.78 -4.55
C SER A 7 -35.01 5.85 -4.23
N SER A 8 -36.00 5.49 -3.40
CA SER A 8 -37.10 6.38 -3.01
C SER A 8 -36.66 7.48 -2.04
N ASP A 9 -37.32 8.63 -2.11
CA ASP A 9 -36.98 9.87 -1.40
C ASP A 9 -36.98 9.74 0.14
N GLU A 10 -37.65 8.74 0.71
CA GLU A 10 -37.58 8.41 2.15
C GLU A 10 -36.16 7.99 2.60
N ALA A 11 -35.34 7.43 1.70
CA ALA A 11 -33.95 7.05 1.98
C ALA A 11 -32.97 8.25 1.96
N LEU A 12 -33.42 9.44 1.56
CA LEU A 12 -32.64 10.69 1.52
C LEU A 12 -32.98 11.63 2.68
N SER A 13 -33.81 11.20 3.62
CA SER A 13 -34.14 12.00 4.81
C SER A 13 -33.02 11.93 5.84
N PHE A 14 -32.09 12.88 5.78
CA PHE A 14 -31.09 13.06 6.83
C PHE A 14 -31.76 13.65 8.08
N SER A 15 -31.53 13.05 9.25
CA SER A 15 -32.04 13.60 10.51
C SER A 15 -31.32 14.92 10.86
N VAL A 16 -32.00 15.81 11.59
CA VAL A 16 -31.41 17.08 12.07
C VAL A 16 -30.16 16.84 12.93
N GLU A 17 -30.06 15.67 13.57
CA GLU A 17 -28.88 15.22 14.31
C GLU A 17 -27.71 14.87 13.38
N LEU A 18 -27.98 14.27 12.20
CA LEU A 18 -26.98 14.02 11.16
C LEU A 18 -26.44 15.33 10.57
N ILE A 19 -27.33 16.30 10.31
CA ILE A 19 -26.96 17.64 9.81
C ILE A 19 -26.03 18.36 10.81
N HIS A 20 -26.25 18.18 12.12
CA HIS A 20 -25.38 18.74 13.14
C HIS A 20 -24.02 18.04 13.26
N SER A 21 -23.92 16.73 12.99
CA SER A 21 -22.60 16.06 12.90
C SER A 21 -21.78 16.51 11.68
N TYR A 22 -22.42 16.98 10.61
CA TYR A 22 -21.72 17.54 9.44
C TYR A 22 -21.27 19.00 9.61
N LYS A 23 -21.58 19.69 10.72
CA LYS A 23 -21.07 21.07 10.93
C LYS A 23 -19.54 21.15 11.03
N SER A 24 -18.86 20.07 11.43
CA SER A 24 -17.39 19.99 11.38
C SER A 24 -16.86 19.78 9.96
N PHE A 25 -17.62 19.08 9.11
CA PHE A 25 -17.33 18.88 7.68
C PHE A 25 -17.27 20.23 6.94
N TRP A 26 -18.23 21.12 7.19
CA TRP A 26 -18.31 22.41 6.49
C TRP A 26 -17.24 23.46 6.88
N ASN A 27 -16.49 23.27 7.97
CA ASN A 27 -15.48 24.25 8.42
C ASN A 27 -14.14 24.18 7.66
N HIS A 28 -13.95 23.23 6.75
CA HIS A 28 -12.69 23.01 6.02
C HIS A 28 -12.75 23.44 4.54
N PHE A 29 -13.84 24.06 4.09
CA PHE A 29 -14.02 24.45 2.69
C PHE A 29 -13.72 25.92 2.44
N SER A 30 -12.96 26.21 1.39
CA SER A 30 -12.90 27.56 0.81
C SER A 30 -13.96 27.68 -0.29
N SER A 31 -14.99 28.51 -0.07
CA SER A 31 -16.09 28.70 -1.04
C SER A 31 -15.90 29.97 -1.84
N TYR A 32 -16.01 29.89 -3.16
CA TYR A 32 -16.12 31.05 -4.05
C TYR A 32 -17.55 31.08 -4.61
N ALA A 33 -18.31 32.11 -4.26
CA ALA A 33 -19.68 32.28 -4.73
C ALA A 33 -19.77 33.42 -5.75
N LEU A 34 -20.37 33.15 -6.91
CA LEU A 34 -21.05 34.19 -7.69
C LEU A 34 -22.40 34.46 -7.00
N GLN A 35 -22.74 35.75 -6.88
CA GLN A 35 -23.87 36.25 -6.08
C GLN A 35 -25.19 35.57 -6.49
N LYS A 36 -25.95 35.01 -5.51
CA LYS A 36 -27.28 34.43 -5.74
C LYS A 36 -28.16 35.44 -6.51
N PRO A 37 -28.76 35.07 -7.66
CA PRO A 37 -29.72 35.94 -8.34
C PRO A 37 -30.92 36.25 -7.43
N MET A 38 -31.58 37.39 -7.66
CA MET A 38 -32.83 37.72 -6.98
C MET A 38 -33.85 36.59 -7.19
N ASP A 39 -34.59 36.22 -6.13
CA ASP A 39 -35.65 35.20 -6.25
C ASP A 39 -36.66 35.66 -7.32
N PRO A 40 -36.98 34.82 -8.32
CA PRO A 40 -37.94 35.16 -9.37
C PRO A 40 -39.33 35.45 -8.80
N GLU A 41 -40.10 36.29 -9.49
CA GLU A 41 -41.43 36.75 -9.05
C GLU A 41 -42.55 35.68 -9.13
N GLU A 42 -42.23 34.47 -9.59
CA GLU A 42 -43.19 33.35 -9.78
C GLU A 42 -43.06 32.29 -8.67
N ASN A 43 -44.15 31.55 -8.40
CA ASN A 43 -44.11 30.42 -7.46
C ASN A 43 -43.24 29.28 -8.02
N GLY A 44 -42.36 28.72 -7.19
CA GLY A 44 -41.46 27.63 -7.55
C GLY A 44 -40.48 27.30 -6.43
N ASP A 45 -39.57 26.37 -6.70
CA ASP A 45 -38.57 25.87 -5.75
C ASP A 45 -37.15 25.88 -6.35
N TRP A 46 -36.15 26.10 -5.49
CA TRP A 46 -34.73 25.95 -5.84
C TRP A 46 -34.32 24.47 -5.74
N PHE A 47 -33.69 23.98 -6.80
CA PHE A 47 -33.06 22.67 -6.84
C PHE A 47 -31.54 22.81 -6.98
N SER A 48 -30.82 21.80 -6.51
CA SER A 48 -29.36 21.76 -6.62
C SER A 48 -28.85 20.38 -7.02
N HIS A 49 -27.84 20.37 -7.86
CA HIS A 49 -27.05 19.19 -8.20
C HIS A 49 -25.57 19.49 -7.98
N THR A 50 -24.79 18.55 -7.45
CA THR A 50 -23.36 18.72 -7.19
C THR A 50 -22.56 17.70 -7.97
N ASP A 51 -21.64 18.21 -8.78
CA ASP A 51 -20.58 17.42 -9.40
C ASP A 51 -19.35 17.42 -8.50
N ILE A 52 -18.68 16.28 -8.43
CA ILE A 52 -17.46 16.07 -7.63
C ILE A 52 -16.34 15.61 -8.57
N GLU A 53 -15.23 16.34 -8.57
CA GLU A 53 -14.02 15.98 -9.29
C GLU A 53 -12.88 15.69 -8.31
N ILE A 54 -12.18 14.56 -8.48
CA ILE A 54 -11.02 14.21 -7.65
C ILE A 54 -9.76 14.68 -8.38
N ILE A 55 -9.06 15.66 -7.81
CA ILE A 55 -7.84 16.24 -8.37
C ILE A 55 -6.63 15.66 -7.64
N VAL A 56 -5.63 15.17 -8.41
CA VAL A 56 -4.35 14.68 -7.86
C VAL A 56 -3.36 15.83 -7.78
N ASP A 57 -3.01 16.24 -6.56
CA ASP A 57 -2.03 17.30 -6.30
C ASP A 57 -0.59 16.78 -6.34
N GLU A 58 -0.36 15.59 -5.77
CA GLU A 58 0.97 15.00 -5.62
C GLU A 58 0.92 13.49 -5.83
N THR A 59 1.98 12.94 -6.42
CA THR A 59 2.17 11.49 -6.53
C THR A 59 3.60 11.13 -6.18
N VAL A 60 3.75 10.28 -5.17
CA VAL A 60 5.01 9.62 -4.80
C VAL A 60 4.91 8.15 -5.17
N ASP A 61 5.70 7.71 -6.16
CA ASP A 61 5.79 6.30 -6.56
C ASP A 61 6.57 5.47 -5.52
N HIS A 62 6.73 4.16 -5.76
CA HIS A 62 7.44 3.23 -4.89
C HIS A 62 8.81 3.78 -4.45
N LEU A 63 9.00 3.80 -3.14
CA LEU A 63 10.26 4.14 -2.49
C LEU A 63 11.21 2.93 -2.43
N VAL A 64 10.69 1.70 -2.36
CA VAL A 64 11.49 0.48 -2.17
C VAL A 64 11.79 -0.25 -3.48
N ALA A 65 12.73 -1.20 -3.43
CA ALA A 65 13.06 -2.06 -4.56
C ALA A 65 11.89 -2.99 -4.92
N LYS A 66 11.76 -3.40 -6.18
CA LYS A 66 10.75 -4.36 -6.64
C LYS A 66 11.38 -5.73 -6.80
N TRP A 67 11.25 -6.54 -5.77
CA TRP A 67 11.82 -7.89 -5.69
C TRP A 67 10.72 -8.94 -5.67
N ASP A 68 11.09 -10.18 -5.94
CA ASP A 68 10.17 -11.32 -6.01
C ASP A 68 10.64 -12.46 -5.11
N GLN A 69 9.79 -13.45 -4.86
CA GLN A 69 10.10 -14.62 -4.05
C GLN A 69 10.72 -15.78 -4.83
N LYS A 70 10.69 -15.75 -6.16
CA LYS A 70 11.23 -16.82 -7.02
C LYS A 70 12.62 -16.49 -7.56
N HIS A 71 13.11 -17.34 -8.46
CA HIS A 71 14.38 -17.09 -9.14
C HIS A 71 14.36 -15.69 -9.79
N PRO A 72 15.39 -14.87 -9.56
CA PRO A 72 16.70 -15.24 -9.02
C PRO A 72 16.85 -15.00 -7.49
N TYR A 73 15.88 -14.38 -6.85
CA TYR A 73 15.89 -13.99 -5.43
C TYR A 73 15.98 -15.15 -4.45
N ASN A 74 15.51 -16.34 -4.84
CA ASN A 74 15.55 -17.54 -4.00
C ASN A 74 16.82 -18.40 -4.18
N THR A 75 17.87 -17.87 -4.81
CA THR A 75 19.12 -18.62 -5.09
C THR A 75 19.76 -19.21 -3.82
N TYR A 76 19.58 -18.56 -2.66
CA TYR A 76 20.11 -19.01 -1.37
C TYR A 76 19.06 -19.67 -0.46
N CYS A 77 17.94 -20.11 -1.03
CA CYS A 77 16.95 -20.95 -0.34
C CYS A 77 17.24 -22.44 -0.54
N PRO A 78 16.88 -23.34 0.39
CA PRO A 78 17.07 -24.79 0.22
C PRO A 78 16.34 -25.33 -1.01
N TYR A 79 16.81 -26.46 -1.53
CA TYR A 79 16.16 -27.14 -2.63
C TYR A 79 14.84 -27.81 -2.17
N ILE A 80 13.80 -27.71 -2.98
CA ILE A 80 12.65 -28.61 -2.89
C ILE A 80 13.01 -29.96 -3.51
N ASP A 81 13.72 -29.88 -4.63
CA ASP A 81 14.20 -31.04 -5.37
C ASP A 81 15.56 -30.69 -5.97
N GLN A 82 16.59 -31.43 -5.53
CA GLN A 82 17.97 -31.22 -5.97
C GLN A 82 18.19 -31.67 -7.40
N GLU A 83 17.42 -32.64 -7.91
CA GLU A 83 17.57 -33.18 -9.26
C GLU A 83 17.05 -32.18 -10.30
N THR A 84 15.91 -31.54 -10.01
CA THR A 84 15.32 -30.52 -10.89
C THR A 84 15.88 -29.13 -10.65
N GLY A 85 16.62 -28.92 -9.56
CA GLY A 85 17.20 -27.63 -9.17
C GLY A 85 16.15 -26.62 -8.67
N ILE A 86 14.93 -27.08 -8.38
CA ILE A 86 13.85 -26.25 -7.85
C ILE A 86 14.17 -25.89 -6.40
N ARG A 87 14.16 -24.60 -6.10
CA ARG A 87 14.37 -24.06 -4.75
C ARG A 87 13.06 -23.59 -4.14
N ALA A 88 12.99 -23.63 -2.82
CA ALA A 88 11.90 -23.04 -2.07
C ALA A 88 11.76 -21.55 -2.41
N VAL A 89 10.57 -20.99 -2.26
CA VAL A 89 10.38 -19.54 -2.39
C VAL A 89 11.05 -18.81 -1.22
N THR A 90 11.47 -17.56 -1.43
CA THR A 90 12.12 -16.75 -0.39
C THR A 90 11.22 -16.51 0.82
N GLY A 91 9.91 -16.34 0.59
CA GLY A 91 8.93 -15.97 1.61
C GLY A 91 8.67 -14.47 1.65
N CYS A 92 7.41 -14.08 1.80
CA CYS A 92 6.95 -12.68 1.74
C CYS A 92 7.59 -11.80 2.82
N VAL A 93 7.74 -12.32 4.05
CA VAL A 93 8.37 -11.62 5.17
C VAL A 93 9.82 -11.23 4.85
N ALA A 94 10.59 -12.13 4.23
CA ALA A 94 11.96 -11.85 3.85
C ALA A 94 12.06 -10.83 2.71
N ILE A 95 11.11 -10.84 1.75
CA ILE A 95 11.05 -9.84 0.68
C ILE A 95 10.74 -8.45 1.24
N ALA A 96 9.66 -8.31 2.01
CA ALA A 96 9.27 -7.03 2.58
C ALA A 96 10.38 -6.45 3.47
N ALA A 97 10.99 -7.29 4.31
CA ALA A 97 12.10 -6.88 5.16
C ALA A 97 13.36 -6.52 4.36
N GLY A 98 13.67 -7.27 3.28
CA GLY A 98 14.80 -6.96 2.41
C GLY A 98 14.63 -5.64 1.67
N GLN A 99 13.43 -5.39 1.13
CA GLN A 99 13.06 -4.13 0.49
C GLN A 99 13.20 -2.96 1.45
N LEU A 100 12.76 -3.13 2.70
CA LEU A 100 12.94 -2.15 3.77
C LEU A 100 14.42 -1.90 4.08
N LEU A 101 15.23 -2.94 4.32
CA LEU A 101 16.65 -2.77 4.67
C LEU A 101 17.45 -2.09 3.54
N TYR A 102 17.16 -2.42 2.29
CA TYR A 102 17.77 -1.76 1.13
C TYR A 102 17.39 -0.28 1.06
N PHE A 103 16.14 0.05 1.34
CA PHE A 103 15.67 1.43 1.44
C PHE A 103 16.32 2.19 2.60
N LEU A 104 16.38 1.59 3.80
CA LEU A 104 17.00 2.22 4.97
C LEU A 104 18.50 2.43 4.79
N HIS A 105 19.17 1.54 4.05
CA HIS A 105 20.57 1.76 3.68
C HIS A 105 20.72 3.03 2.83
N ASP A 106 19.89 3.20 1.80
CA ASP A 106 19.92 4.38 0.93
C ASP A 106 19.56 5.67 1.70
N LYS A 107 18.55 5.61 2.58
CA LYS A 107 18.04 6.78 3.31
C LYS A 107 18.87 7.17 4.53
N LEU A 108 19.31 6.19 5.33
CA LEU A 108 19.95 6.39 6.64
C LEU A 108 21.41 5.91 6.69
N GLY A 109 21.89 5.22 5.64
CA GLY A 109 23.21 4.58 5.65
C GLY A 109 23.29 3.31 6.50
N ILE A 110 22.15 2.75 6.92
CA ILE A 110 22.06 1.62 7.85
C ILE A 110 21.12 0.54 7.28
N PRO A 111 21.54 -0.75 7.27
CA PRO A 111 22.83 -1.25 7.73
C PRO A 111 24.00 -0.73 6.89
N SER A 112 25.12 -0.38 7.53
CA SER A 112 26.28 0.17 6.80
C SER A 112 26.99 -0.89 5.96
N GLN A 113 26.88 -2.16 6.35
CA GLN A 113 27.42 -3.31 5.65
C GLN A 113 26.34 -4.37 5.47
N MET A 114 26.48 -5.16 4.41
CA MET A 114 25.64 -6.33 4.18
C MET A 114 26.48 -7.55 3.82
N VAL A 115 25.90 -8.74 3.99
CA VAL A 115 26.53 -10.01 3.62
C VAL A 115 27.02 -9.97 2.17
N SER A 116 28.25 -10.44 1.94
CA SER A 116 28.88 -10.49 0.62
C SER A 116 29.35 -11.89 0.22
N SER A 117 29.21 -12.88 1.10
CA SER A 117 29.43 -14.28 0.79
C SER A 117 28.49 -15.19 1.57
N GLY A 118 28.16 -16.35 1.01
CA GLY A 118 27.36 -17.34 1.71
C GLY A 118 27.02 -18.54 0.84
N TYR A 119 26.35 -19.51 1.44
CA TYR A 119 25.86 -20.71 0.75
C TYR A 119 24.57 -21.22 1.41
N CYS A 120 23.79 -21.96 0.63
CA CYS A 120 22.70 -22.81 1.12
C CYS A 120 22.70 -24.09 0.28
N VAL A 121 22.98 -25.22 0.92
CA VAL A 121 23.15 -26.53 0.29
C VAL A 121 22.31 -27.55 1.05
N GLY A 122 21.60 -28.40 0.31
CA GLY A 122 20.68 -29.38 0.86
C GLY A 122 19.23 -29.07 0.48
N ASP A 123 18.35 -30.00 0.83
CA ASP A 123 16.92 -29.89 0.60
C ASP A 123 16.18 -29.33 1.83
N ILE A 124 14.88 -29.07 1.71
CA ILE A 124 14.06 -28.50 2.80
C ILE A 124 14.02 -29.35 4.08
N ASP A 125 14.31 -30.65 4.00
CA ASP A 125 14.32 -31.55 5.16
C ASP A 125 15.70 -31.58 5.83
N ASN A 126 16.76 -31.37 5.06
CA ASN A 126 18.14 -31.35 5.54
C ASN A 126 19.03 -30.43 4.70
N TYR A 127 19.23 -29.20 5.17
CA TYR A 127 20.12 -28.23 4.55
C TYR A 127 21.07 -27.56 5.56
N SER A 128 22.21 -27.14 5.05
CA SER A 128 23.16 -26.26 5.73
C SER A 128 23.22 -24.92 5.02
N ARG A 129 23.31 -23.85 5.80
CA ARG A 129 23.43 -22.49 5.30
C ARG A 129 24.39 -21.69 6.17
N GLU A 130 25.11 -20.77 5.55
CA GLU A 130 25.98 -19.84 6.26
C GLU A 130 26.14 -18.56 5.43
N PHE A 131 26.19 -17.43 6.11
CA PHE A 131 26.27 -16.09 5.54
C PHE A 131 27.36 -15.32 6.27
N PHE A 132 28.35 -14.83 5.54
CA PHE A 132 29.58 -14.27 6.10
C PHE A 132 30.19 -13.20 5.18
N ASN A 133 31.29 -12.60 5.63
CA ASN A 133 31.97 -11.46 4.98
C ASN A 133 31.02 -10.28 4.77
N TYR A 134 30.92 -9.37 5.73
CA TYR A 134 30.10 -8.17 5.59
C TYR A 134 30.89 -7.06 4.91
N SER A 135 30.27 -6.38 3.93
CA SER A 135 30.93 -5.34 3.13
C SER A 135 29.97 -4.20 2.82
N THR A 136 30.49 -2.98 2.82
CA THR A 136 29.75 -1.79 2.35
C THR A 136 29.46 -1.87 0.84
N ALA A 137 30.35 -2.51 0.07
CA ALA A 137 30.22 -2.63 -1.38
C ALA A 137 29.06 -3.56 -1.80
N ALA A 138 28.61 -4.46 -0.92
CA ALA A 138 27.51 -5.39 -1.21
C ALA A 138 26.24 -4.66 -1.66
N TRP A 139 25.94 -3.52 -1.04
CA TRP A 139 24.81 -2.68 -1.41
C TRP A 139 24.87 -2.14 -2.84
N SER A 140 26.06 -1.75 -3.30
CA SER A 140 26.25 -1.21 -4.66
C SER A 140 26.10 -2.25 -5.77
N TYR A 141 26.12 -3.54 -5.41
CA TYR A 141 25.88 -4.64 -6.33
C TYR A 141 24.40 -5.07 -6.38
N MET A 142 23.57 -4.55 -5.47
CA MET A 142 22.13 -4.77 -5.49
C MET A 142 21.43 -3.76 -6.40
N SER A 143 20.26 -4.14 -6.90
CA SER A 143 19.48 -3.40 -7.88
C SER A 143 18.05 -3.18 -7.41
N LYS A 144 17.48 -2.01 -7.76
CA LYS A 144 16.07 -1.69 -7.47
C LYS A 144 15.09 -2.61 -8.21
N ASN A 145 15.49 -3.14 -9.37
CA ASN A 145 14.78 -4.15 -10.15
C ASN A 145 15.84 -5.09 -10.71
N TYR A 146 15.59 -6.39 -10.77
CA TYR A 146 16.58 -7.33 -11.29
C TYR A 146 16.87 -7.05 -12.78
N ALA A 147 17.97 -6.35 -13.04
CA ALA A 147 18.49 -6.13 -14.37
C ALA A 147 19.37 -7.34 -14.70
N GLY A 148 18.76 -8.35 -15.32
CA GLY A 148 19.46 -9.57 -15.72
C GLY A 148 20.63 -9.29 -16.65
N ALA A 149 21.82 -9.08 -16.08
CA ALA A 149 23.14 -9.31 -16.65
C ALA A 149 24.17 -8.73 -15.67
N TYR A 150 25.07 -9.57 -15.17
CA TYR A 150 26.49 -9.34 -14.84
C TYR A 150 26.91 -10.14 -13.60
N GLY A 151 27.47 -11.32 -13.84
CA GLY A 151 28.59 -11.88 -13.06
C GLY A 151 28.40 -12.17 -11.57
N ASN A 152 28.13 -13.44 -11.28
CA ASN A 152 28.68 -14.23 -10.15
C ASN A 152 28.31 -13.93 -8.68
N ALA A 153 27.41 -13.00 -8.35
CA ALA A 153 26.69 -13.04 -7.07
C ALA A 153 25.38 -12.25 -7.15
N ASN A 154 24.25 -12.92 -6.90
CA ASN A 154 22.98 -12.24 -6.68
C ASN A 154 22.95 -11.77 -5.23
N PHE A 155 23.46 -10.55 -4.99
CA PHE A 155 23.62 -9.99 -3.64
C PHE A 155 22.26 -9.79 -2.95
N GLU A 156 21.21 -9.47 -3.71
CA GLU A 156 19.83 -9.42 -3.22
C GLU A 156 19.41 -10.80 -2.71
N ALA A 157 19.61 -11.85 -3.50
CA ALA A 157 19.30 -13.22 -3.07
C ALA A 157 20.14 -13.66 -1.86
N LEU A 158 21.39 -13.24 -1.79
CA LEU A 158 22.28 -13.53 -0.66
C LEU A 158 21.78 -12.85 0.62
N MET A 159 21.42 -11.57 0.51
CA MET A 159 20.80 -10.83 1.60
C MET A 159 19.48 -11.46 2.04
N LEU A 160 18.61 -11.82 1.08
CA LEU A 160 17.33 -12.46 1.35
C LEU A 160 17.49 -13.83 2.02
N GLY A 161 18.51 -14.59 1.63
CA GLY A 161 18.89 -15.83 2.33
C GLY A 161 19.33 -15.58 3.77
N ASN A 162 20.16 -14.55 4.01
CA ASN A 162 20.60 -14.16 5.35
C ASN A 162 19.42 -13.69 6.21
N ILE A 163 18.54 -12.86 5.66
CA ILE A 163 17.30 -12.42 6.32
C ILE A 163 16.47 -13.65 6.72
N GLY A 164 16.22 -14.56 5.77
CA GLY A 164 15.48 -15.80 6.03
C GLY A 164 16.11 -16.67 7.12
N ALA A 165 17.44 -16.65 7.25
CA ALA A 165 18.14 -17.32 8.34
C ALA A 165 17.90 -16.66 9.70
N ILE A 166 17.92 -15.33 9.76
CA ILE A 166 17.72 -14.55 10.99
C ILE A 166 16.28 -14.68 11.50
N ILE A 167 15.28 -14.57 10.61
CA ILE A 167 13.86 -14.61 10.99
C ILE A 167 13.28 -16.03 11.12
N ASN A 168 14.13 -17.06 11.10
CA ASN A 168 13.73 -18.47 11.20
C ASN A 168 12.70 -18.90 10.13
N MET A 169 12.99 -18.60 8.85
CA MET A 169 12.11 -18.94 7.73
C MET A 169 11.87 -20.46 7.60
N HIS A 170 10.59 -20.84 7.50
CA HIS A 170 10.13 -22.18 7.16
C HIS A 170 9.93 -22.30 5.65
N TYR A 171 10.88 -22.95 4.99
CA TYR A 171 10.91 -23.05 3.53
C TYR A 171 9.94 -24.10 2.96
N ARG A 172 9.18 -23.73 1.93
CA ARG A 172 8.36 -24.64 1.10
C ARG A 172 8.36 -24.22 -0.37
N GLU A 173 7.82 -25.08 -1.22
CA GLU A 173 7.77 -24.85 -2.67
C GLU A 173 6.85 -23.68 -3.03
N LYS A 174 5.64 -23.64 -2.45
CA LYS A 174 4.60 -22.67 -2.85
C LYS A 174 4.50 -21.46 -1.92
N TYR A 175 4.80 -21.64 -0.64
CA TYR A 175 4.72 -20.60 0.38
C TYR A 175 5.76 -20.86 1.48
N SER A 176 6.77 -20.01 1.58
CA SER A 176 7.68 -20.01 2.73
C SER A 176 7.18 -18.97 3.71
N TRP A 177 7.20 -19.30 4.99
CA TRP A 177 6.61 -18.46 6.03
C TRP A 177 7.55 -18.26 7.21
N ALA A 178 7.42 -17.10 7.84
CA ALA A 178 8.04 -16.75 9.10
C ALA A 178 7.03 -15.91 9.89
N ILE A 179 7.20 -15.81 11.20
CA ILE A 179 6.37 -14.92 12.01
C ILE A 179 6.78 -13.47 11.67
N PRO A 180 5.87 -12.59 11.18
CA PRO A 180 6.25 -11.22 10.80
C PRO A 180 6.90 -10.43 11.93
N LYS A 181 6.53 -10.72 13.20
CA LYS A 181 7.10 -10.11 14.39
C LYS A 181 8.62 -10.32 14.49
N ASN A 182 9.18 -11.37 13.87
CA ASN A 182 10.62 -11.61 13.83
C ASN A 182 11.39 -10.52 13.06
N ILE A 183 10.71 -9.71 12.23
CA ILE A 183 11.33 -8.49 11.66
C ILE A 183 11.74 -7.56 12.81
N MET A 184 10.84 -7.31 13.75
CA MET A 184 11.07 -6.44 14.91
C MET A 184 11.92 -7.12 15.98
N ASP A 185 11.66 -8.39 16.30
CA ASP A 185 12.29 -9.08 17.43
C ASP A 185 13.73 -9.54 17.13
N ASP A 186 14.02 -9.96 15.89
CA ASP A 186 15.28 -10.59 15.53
C ASP A 186 16.06 -9.78 14.49
N LEU A 187 15.42 -9.41 13.38
CA LEU A 187 16.11 -8.84 12.23
C LEU A 187 16.60 -7.40 12.44
N LEU A 188 15.71 -6.49 12.84
CA LEU A 188 16.09 -5.10 13.05
C LEU A 188 17.14 -4.96 14.17
N PRO A 189 17.00 -5.62 15.33
CA PRO A 189 18.03 -5.58 16.38
C PRO A 189 19.39 -6.12 15.92
N TYR A 190 19.40 -7.15 15.06
CA TYR A 190 20.65 -7.66 14.47
C TYR A 190 21.44 -6.57 13.72
N TYR A 191 20.75 -5.56 13.17
CA TYR A 191 21.35 -4.44 12.46
C TYR A 191 21.39 -3.12 13.26
N GLY A 192 21.08 -3.17 14.57
CA GLY A 192 21.02 -1.97 15.41
C GLY A 192 19.85 -1.04 15.08
N LEU A 193 18.79 -1.57 14.47
CA LEU A 193 17.58 -0.86 14.11
C LEU A 193 16.44 -1.24 15.07
N THR A 194 15.45 -0.36 15.17
CA THR A 194 14.20 -0.59 15.89
C THR A 194 13.03 -0.07 15.05
N CYS A 195 11.82 -0.48 15.43
CA CYS A 195 10.57 0.01 14.87
C CYS A 195 9.47 -0.04 15.93
N GLU A 196 8.34 0.57 15.61
CA GLU A 196 7.08 0.38 16.33
C GLU A 196 6.23 -0.68 15.61
N ARG A 197 5.28 -1.26 16.33
CA ARG A 197 4.36 -2.27 15.82
C ARG A 197 2.98 -2.01 16.38
N ASP A 198 2.05 -1.71 15.51
CA ASP A 198 0.68 -1.36 15.85
C ASP A 198 -0.32 -2.11 14.96
N ASP A 199 -1.58 -2.16 15.39
CA ASP A 199 -2.67 -2.53 14.50
C ASP A 199 -2.78 -1.45 13.41
N TYR A 200 -3.29 -1.82 12.23
CA TYR A 200 -3.39 -0.88 11.12
C TYR A 200 -4.17 0.38 11.48
N ASP A 201 -3.51 1.52 11.34
CA ASP A 201 -4.08 2.86 11.53
C ASP A 201 -3.69 3.73 10.33
N GLU A 202 -4.68 4.38 9.73
CA GLU A 202 -4.49 5.20 8.55
C GLU A 202 -3.66 6.45 8.84
N GLY A 203 -3.84 7.05 10.01
CA GLY A 203 -3.10 8.24 10.43
C GLY A 203 -1.61 7.94 10.55
N ILE A 204 -1.26 6.80 11.15
CA ILE A 204 0.13 6.33 11.26
C ILE A 204 0.73 6.08 9.87
N VAL A 205 -0.02 5.43 8.97
CA VAL A 205 0.46 5.18 7.59
C VAL A 205 0.67 6.48 6.83
N LYS A 206 -0.29 7.42 6.88
CA LYS A 206 -0.17 8.73 6.25
C LYS A 206 1.05 9.47 6.79
N GLN A 207 1.22 9.54 8.11
CA GLN A 207 2.35 10.21 8.75
C GLN A 207 3.69 9.61 8.30
N SER A 208 3.82 8.27 8.33
CA SER A 208 5.04 7.58 7.91
C SER A 208 5.40 7.93 6.46
N LEU A 209 4.41 7.94 5.57
CA LEU A 209 4.62 8.24 4.15
C LEU A 209 4.98 9.71 3.92
N GLU A 210 4.41 10.65 4.67
CA GLU A 210 4.81 12.07 4.62
C GLU A 210 6.25 12.30 5.09
N GLU A 211 6.74 11.48 6.03
CA GLU A 211 8.15 11.44 6.44
C GLU A 211 9.04 10.68 5.43
N ASN A 212 8.50 10.33 4.26
CA ASN A 212 9.10 9.51 3.21
C ASN A 212 9.57 8.14 3.74
N MET A 213 8.87 7.54 4.71
CA MET A 213 9.22 6.26 5.31
C MET A 213 8.18 5.19 4.91
N PRO A 214 8.60 4.07 4.30
CA PRO A 214 7.69 2.98 3.99
C PRO A 214 7.20 2.30 5.27
N VAL A 215 6.06 1.64 5.18
CA VAL A 215 5.45 0.84 6.25
C VAL A 215 5.47 -0.61 5.81
N VAL A 216 6.01 -1.50 6.64
CA VAL A 216 5.87 -2.95 6.41
C VAL A 216 4.55 -3.38 7.01
N VAL A 217 3.77 -4.15 6.27
CA VAL A 217 2.44 -4.60 6.67
C VAL A 217 2.38 -6.11 6.63
N SER A 218 1.76 -6.71 7.65
CA SER A 218 1.29 -8.09 7.59
C SER A 218 -0.23 -8.12 7.69
N ALA A 219 -0.87 -8.93 6.85
CA ALA A 219 -2.32 -9.09 6.84
C ALA A 219 -2.68 -10.52 6.43
N SER A 220 -3.93 -10.92 6.67
CA SER A 220 -4.47 -12.21 6.28
C SER A 220 -5.72 -12.05 5.41
N ASP A 221 -5.94 -13.04 4.54
CA ASP A 221 -7.19 -13.24 3.82
C ASP A 221 -8.25 -13.98 4.66
N CYS A 222 -7.88 -14.44 5.85
CA CYS A 222 -8.73 -15.23 6.73
C CYS A 222 -9.02 -14.53 8.07
N LEU A 223 -10.27 -14.66 8.54
CA LEU A 223 -10.69 -14.19 9.88
C LEU A 223 -9.99 -14.92 11.03
N ILE A 224 -9.62 -16.18 10.82
CA ILE A 224 -8.87 -17.00 11.78
C ILE A 224 -7.69 -17.60 11.01
N PRO A 225 -6.54 -16.90 10.98
CA PRO A 225 -5.38 -17.35 10.21
C PRO A 225 -4.74 -18.59 10.83
N VAL A 226 -4.31 -19.53 10.00
CA VAL A 226 -3.32 -20.54 10.38
C VAL A 226 -1.95 -20.21 9.79
N ASP A 227 -0.92 -20.98 10.18
CA ASP A 227 0.44 -20.80 9.70
C ASP A 227 0.49 -20.82 8.16
N GLY A 228 0.88 -19.70 7.55
CA GLY A 228 0.94 -19.54 6.09
C GLY A 228 -0.17 -18.68 5.46
N ASP A 229 -1.24 -18.35 6.21
CA ASP A 229 -2.34 -17.49 5.73
C ASP A 229 -2.07 -15.98 5.92
N ILE A 230 -0.87 -15.64 6.38
CA ILE A 230 -0.42 -14.27 6.58
C ILE A 230 0.52 -13.91 5.44
N HIS A 231 0.23 -12.81 4.77
CA HIS A 231 1.11 -12.20 3.78
C HIS A 231 1.74 -10.94 4.34
N CYS A 232 2.98 -10.68 3.93
CA CYS A 232 3.76 -9.53 4.35
C CYS A 232 4.21 -8.74 3.11
N PHE A 233 3.98 -7.44 3.13
CA PHE A 233 4.18 -6.54 1.99
C PHE A 233 4.56 -5.14 2.47
N VAL A 234 4.78 -4.20 1.56
CA VAL A 234 5.21 -2.84 1.90
C VAL A 234 4.24 -1.82 1.32
N ILE A 235 3.84 -0.85 2.13
CA ILE A 235 3.21 0.39 1.67
C ILE A 235 4.31 1.45 1.56
N ASP A 236 4.55 1.96 0.35
CA ASP A 236 5.74 2.77 0.08
C ASP A 236 5.52 3.87 -0.96
N GLY A 237 4.28 4.26 -1.23
CA GLY A 237 3.96 5.40 -2.09
C GLY A 237 2.59 5.97 -1.75
N TYR A 238 2.30 7.18 -2.23
CA TYR A 238 1.01 7.84 -1.97
C TYR A 238 0.59 8.81 -3.07
N ARG A 239 -0.71 9.09 -3.11
CA ARG A 239 -1.30 10.22 -3.84
C ARG A 239 -1.99 11.16 -2.87
N LYS A 240 -1.63 12.44 -2.94
CA LYS A 240 -2.42 13.49 -2.31
C LYS A 240 -3.47 13.97 -3.29
N THR A 241 -4.72 14.00 -2.86
CA THR A 241 -5.83 14.48 -3.67
C THR A 241 -6.70 15.43 -2.86
N HIS A 242 -7.42 16.29 -3.57
CA HIS A 242 -8.56 17.01 -3.02
C HIS A 242 -9.78 16.79 -3.93
N GLU A 243 -10.96 17.01 -3.36
CA GLU A 243 -12.22 17.00 -4.09
C GLU A 243 -12.61 18.44 -4.40
N GLU A 244 -12.88 18.72 -5.67
CA GLU A 244 -13.53 19.95 -6.11
C GLU A 244 -15.02 19.69 -6.31
N TYR A 245 -15.86 20.49 -5.65
CA TYR A 245 -17.31 20.40 -5.69
C TYR A 245 -17.84 21.58 -6.49
N THR A 246 -18.59 21.29 -7.55
CA THR A 246 -19.36 22.30 -8.29
C THR A 246 -20.83 22.06 -8.07
N THR A 247 -21.48 22.92 -7.29
CA THR A 247 -22.93 22.85 -7.05
C THR A 247 -23.64 23.82 -7.98
N TYR A 248 -24.45 23.27 -8.86
CA TYR A 248 -25.33 24.01 -9.76
C TYR A 248 -26.69 24.21 -9.08
N HIS A 249 -27.16 25.44 -9.05
CA HIS A 249 -28.47 25.83 -8.53
C HIS A 249 -29.35 26.30 -9.68
N TYR A 250 -30.56 25.79 -9.74
CA TYR A 250 -31.55 26.17 -10.75
C TYR A 250 -32.94 26.29 -10.13
N TRP A 251 -33.71 27.22 -10.66
CA TRP A 251 -35.09 27.48 -10.24
C TRP A 251 -36.06 26.67 -11.10
N VAL A 252 -37.05 26.03 -10.47
CA VAL A 252 -38.12 25.29 -11.17
C VAL A 252 -39.48 25.86 -10.76
N PRO A 253 -40.25 26.45 -11.70
CA PRO A 253 -41.62 26.91 -11.43
C PRO A 253 -42.59 25.77 -11.10
N ASP A 254 -43.61 26.04 -10.28
CA ASP A 254 -44.62 25.05 -9.81
C ASP A 254 -45.41 24.36 -10.96
N ASP A 255 -45.52 25.01 -12.12
CA ASP A 255 -46.26 24.54 -13.29
C ASP A 255 -45.37 24.07 -14.45
N GLY A 256 -44.04 24.07 -14.26
CA GLY A 256 -43.05 23.61 -15.23
C GLY A 256 -42.64 22.15 -15.05
N GLU A 257 -42.36 21.45 -16.15
CA GLU A 257 -41.53 20.25 -16.11
C GLU A 257 -40.08 20.67 -15.76
N PRO A 258 -39.29 19.81 -15.08
CA PRO A 258 -37.88 20.09 -14.81
C PRO A 258 -37.10 20.07 -16.14
N ASP A 259 -37.09 21.20 -16.84
CA ASP A 259 -36.31 21.41 -18.04
C ASP A 259 -34.96 22.01 -17.65
N PHE A 260 -33.88 21.32 -18.00
CA PHE A 260 -32.53 21.83 -17.80
C PHE A 260 -32.29 22.92 -18.84
N ASP A 261 -32.76 24.13 -18.55
CA ASP A 261 -32.50 25.31 -19.38
C ASP A 261 -31.34 26.13 -18.77
N PRO A 262 -30.13 26.08 -19.35
CA PRO A 262 -28.99 26.86 -18.86
C PRO A 262 -29.20 28.38 -18.92
N ASP A 263 -30.20 28.88 -19.66
CA ASP A 263 -30.53 30.32 -19.73
C ASP A 263 -31.52 30.78 -18.62
N HIS A 264 -32.12 29.87 -17.85
CA HIS A 264 -33.02 30.21 -16.75
C HIS A 264 -32.29 30.27 -15.40
N GLN A 265 -32.02 31.50 -14.92
CA GLN A 265 -31.64 31.88 -13.54
C GLN A 265 -30.78 30.88 -12.76
N SER A 266 -29.76 30.33 -13.43
CA SER A 266 -28.83 29.40 -12.82
C SER A 266 -27.61 30.13 -12.28
N TYR A 267 -27.11 29.66 -11.15
CA TYR A 267 -25.78 30.03 -10.65
C TYR A 267 -25.10 28.78 -10.12
N TYR A 268 -23.79 28.84 -9.97
CA TYR A 268 -23.03 27.76 -9.35
C TYR A 268 -22.13 28.30 -8.26
N THR A 269 -21.83 27.43 -7.30
CA THR A 269 -20.82 27.65 -6.28
C THR A 269 -19.76 26.57 -6.40
N THR A 270 -18.50 26.95 -6.23
CA THR A 270 -17.42 25.98 -6.11
C THR A 270 -16.86 25.98 -4.70
N SER A 271 -16.49 24.78 -4.24
CA SER A 271 -15.73 24.59 -3.02
C SER A 271 -14.74 23.44 -3.20
N ARG A 272 -13.72 23.41 -2.35
CA ARG A 272 -12.65 22.41 -2.41
C ARG A 272 -12.37 21.86 -1.01
N SER A 273 -12.17 20.55 -0.91
CA SER A 273 -11.68 19.91 0.33
C SER A 273 -10.20 20.23 0.58
N ASP A 274 -9.73 19.95 1.79
CA ASP A 274 -8.30 19.90 2.04
C ASP A 274 -7.63 18.81 1.20
N THR A 275 -6.35 19.04 0.89
CA THR A 275 -5.51 18.07 0.20
C THR A 275 -4.99 17.07 1.22
N GLU A 276 -5.30 15.79 1.02
CA GLU A 276 -4.88 14.70 1.89
C GLU A 276 -4.39 13.49 1.11
N ILE A 277 -3.63 12.61 1.76
CA ILE A 277 -3.31 11.29 1.22
C ILE A 277 -4.59 10.44 1.19
N ASN A 278 -5.07 10.11 -0.01
CA ASN A 278 -6.28 9.31 -0.22
C ASN A 278 -6.03 8.00 -0.97
N SER A 279 -4.82 7.82 -1.50
CA SER A 279 -4.40 6.53 -2.05
C SER A 279 -2.97 6.22 -1.66
N ILE A 280 -2.73 4.94 -1.39
CA ILE A 280 -1.44 4.37 -1.05
C ILE A 280 -0.98 3.44 -2.16
N LYS A 281 0.34 3.31 -2.32
CA LYS A 281 0.94 2.35 -3.24
C LYS A 281 1.44 1.14 -2.47
N ILE A 282 0.99 -0.04 -2.87
CA ILE A 282 1.36 -1.31 -2.23
C ILE A 282 2.31 -2.08 -3.15
N ASN A 283 3.43 -2.53 -2.58
CA ASN A 283 4.37 -3.46 -3.18
C ASN A 283 4.19 -4.83 -2.53
N TRP A 284 3.62 -5.78 -3.26
CA TRP A 284 3.24 -7.09 -2.73
C TRP A 284 4.41 -8.09 -2.65
N GLY A 285 5.60 -7.71 -3.12
CA GLY A 285 6.75 -8.61 -3.18
C GLY A 285 6.62 -9.74 -4.20
N TRP A 286 5.79 -9.52 -5.23
CA TRP A 286 5.57 -10.43 -6.38
C TRP A 286 5.87 -9.75 -7.71
N SER A 287 6.88 -8.88 -7.70
CA SER A 287 7.16 -7.99 -8.81
C SER A 287 7.89 -8.66 -9.99
N SER A 288 7.91 -10.01 -10.11
CA SER A 288 8.74 -10.70 -11.10
C SER A 288 8.66 -10.05 -12.49
N GLN A 289 9.80 -10.05 -13.17
CA GLN A 289 9.95 -9.75 -14.60
C GLN A 289 8.99 -10.52 -15.54
N TRP A 290 8.16 -11.44 -15.01
CA TRP A 290 7.26 -12.33 -15.73
C TRP A 290 5.76 -12.09 -15.44
N THR A 291 5.39 -11.36 -14.38
CA THR A 291 3.99 -11.14 -13.95
C THR A 291 3.54 -9.68 -13.99
N SER A 292 4.35 -8.78 -14.54
CA SER A 292 4.02 -7.35 -14.67
C SER A 292 3.66 -6.65 -13.36
N GLY A 293 3.98 -7.22 -12.19
CA GLY A 293 3.52 -6.70 -10.90
C GLY A 293 2.01 -6.44 -10.90
N ILE A 294 1.19 -7.35 -11.44
CA ILE A 294 -0.24 -7.11 -11.72
C ILE A 294 -1.06 -6.60 -10.51
N ASN A 295 -0.59 -6.88 -9.30
CA ASN A 295 -1.21 -6.42 -8.06
C ASN A 295 -0.49 -5.19 -7.46
N ASP A 296 0.74 -4.87 -7.86
CA ASP A 296 1.42 -3.66 -7.38
C ASP A 296 0.70 -2.43 -7.96
N GLY A 297 0.19 -1.57 -7.09
CA GLY A 297 -0.77 -0.57 -7.55
C GLY A 297 -1.24 0.40 -6.49
N TRP A 298 -2.21 1.21 -6.89
CA TRP A 298 -2.86 2.20 -6.04
C TRP A 298 -4.07 1.56 -5.35
N TYR A 299 -4.08 1.66 -4.04
CA TYR A 299 -5.15 1.21 -3.17
C TYR A 299 -5.63 2.39 -2.34
N THR A 300 -6.87 2.37 -1.89
CA THR A 300 -7.30 3.30 -0.83
C THR A 300 -6.82 2.79 0.53
N LEU A 301 -6.84 3.66 1.53
CA LEU A 301 -6.40 3.29 2.88
C LEU A 301 -7.43 2.34 3.56
N THR A 302 -8.71 2.54 3.27
CA THR A 302 -9.83 1.88 3.95
C THR A 302 -10.37 0.65 3.24
N ASP A 303 -10.29 0.58 1.91
CA ASP A 303 -11.01 -0.44 1.17
C ASP A 303 -10.31 -1.81 1.23
N ASP A 304 -10.97 -2.77 0.58
CA ASP A 304 -10.47 -4.12 0.41
C ASP A 304 -9.18 -4.12 -0.40
N TRP A 305 -8.12 -4.66 0.19
CA TRP A 305 -6.85 -4.83 -0.50
C TRP A 305 -6.85 -6.17 -1.23
N LEU A 306 -7.26 -6.11 -2.50
CA LEU A 306 -7.43 -7.28 -3.33
C LEU A 306 -6.15 -7.62 -4.10
N THR A 307 -5.84 -8.91 -4.16
CA THR A 307 -4.83 -9.45 -5.07
C THR A 307 -5.40 -10.61 -5.87
N THR A 308 -5.02 -10.73 -7.14
CA THR A 308 -5.34 -11.91 -7.96
C THR A 308 -4.12 -12.81 -8.09
N LEU A 309 -4.26 -14.07 -7.70
CA LEU A 309 -3.24 -15.11 -7.80
C LEU A 309 -3.87 -16.37 -8.40
N ASN A 310 -3.35 -16.86 -9.53
CA ASN A 310 -3.83 -18.08 -10.20
C ASN A 310 -5.35 -18.12 -10.51
N ASN A 311 -5.96 -16.95 -10.79
CA ASN A 311 -7.40 -16.72 -10.99
C ASN A 311 -8.25 -16.72 -9.71
N ASP A 312 -7.64 -16.83 -8.53
CA ASP A 312 -8.31 -16.63 -7.25
C ASP A 312 -8.07 -15.20 -6.75
N THR A 313 -9.12 -14.59 -6.20
CA THR A 313 -9.03 -13.27 -5.55
C THR A 313 -8.87 -13.46 -4.04
N GLN A 314 -7.85 -12.84 -3.48
CA GLN A 314 -7.58 -12.80 -2.04
C GLN A 314 -7.79 -11.38 -1.51
N THR A 315 -8.34 -11.28 -0.30
CA THR A 315 -8.74 -10.02 0.37
C THR A 315 -7.91 -9.80 1.63
N TRP A 316 -6.87 -8.97 1.60
CA TRP A 316 -5.94 -8.78 2.71
C TRP A 316 -6.44 -7.79 3.77
N ASN A 317 -7.59 -8.10 4.37
CA ASN A 317 -8.33 -7.17 5.24
C ASN A 317 -8.36 -7.57 6.71
N HIS A 318 -7.93 -8.79 7.01
CA HIS A 318 -7.97 -9.31 8.37
C HIS A 318 -6.59 -9.21 9.02
N HIS A 319 -6.57 -8.93 10.33
CA HIS A 319 -5.33 -8.92 11.14
C HIS A 319 -4.23 -8.02 10.57
N ARG A 320 -4.60 -6.87 9.99
CA ARG A 320 -3.63 -5.91 9.47
C ARG A 320 -2.82 -5.33 10.62
N VAL A 321 -1.52 -5.56 10.58
CA VAL A 321 -0.52 -5.06 11.52
C VAL A 321 0.53 -4.32 10.74
N ILE A 322 0.94 -3.17 11.25
CA ILE A 322 1.94 -2.31 10.64
C ILE A 322 3.21 -2.29 11.48
N TYR A 323 4.34 -2.19 10.80
CA TYR A 323 5.65 -1.90 11.36
C TYR A 323 6.15 -0.59 10.75
N HIS A 324 6.43 0.40 11.60
CA HIS A 324 6.72 1.77 11.19
C HIS A 324 7.72 2.43 12.14
N SER A 325 7.96 3.74 11.99
CA SER A 325 8.88 4.50 12.85
C SER A 325 10.32 3.92 12.87
N PHE A 326 10.78 3.39 11.73
CA PHE A 326 12.09 2.74 11.63
C PHE A 326 13.23 3.72 11.94
N SER A 327 14.07 3.36 12.91
CA SER A 327 15.14 4.21 13.39
C SER A 327 16.30 3.40 13.98
N LEU A 328 17.41 4.09 14.28
CA LEU A 328 18.51 3.51 15.06
C LEU A 328 18.02 3.18 16.47
N SER A 329 18.44 2.03 16.98
CA SER A 329 18.32 1.75 18.40
C SER A 329 19.15 2.76 19.18
N THR A 330 18.52 3.47 20.11
CA THR A 330 19.22 4.28 21.10
C THR A 330 19.64 3.36 22.24
N ASP A 331 20.94 3.17 22.41
CA ASP A 331 21.52 2.39 23.51
C ASP A 331 21.12 2.93 24.90
#